data_AF-A0A6M1YJ20-F1
#
_entry.id   AF-A0A6M1YJ20-F1
#
_cell.length_a   1.000
_cell.length_b   1.000
_cell.length_c   1.000
_cell.angle_alpha   90.00
_cell.angle_beta   90.00
_cell.angle_gamma   90.00
#
_symmetry.space_group_name_H-M   'P 1'
#
loop_
_entity.id
_entity.type
_entity.pdbx_description
1 polymer ?
#
loop_
_entity_poly.entity_id
_entity_poly.type
_entity_poly.pdbx_seq_one_letter_code
_entity_poly.pdbx_strand_id
1 'polypeptide(L)'
;MIKFEYPEGATPIDDISELKLSWVKTQGHLNRVEAENISYAIEKYLLKTVSLPINWFNISSLKKIHKDMFFNVWDWAGCFRTFQTIPGISHIKFKVL
;
A
#
# COMPACT_ATOMS: atom_id res chain seq x y z
N MET A 1 -22.05 -5.88 -5.86
CA MET A 1 -21.34 -4.60 -5.64
C MET A 1 -20.70 -4.67 -4.26
N ILE A 2 -19.37 -4.57 -4.16
CA ILE A 2 -18.69 -4.52 -2.86
C ILE A 2 -19.04 -3.16 -2.24
N LYS A 3 -19.54 -3.16 -1.00
CA LYS A 3 -19.91 -1.94 -0.28
C LYS A 3 -18.97 -1.81 0.91
N PHE A 4 -17.99 -0.93 0.78
CA PHE A 4 -17.14 -0.57 1.91
C PHE A 4 -17.87 0.46 2.77
N GLU A 5 -17.84 0.24 4.08
CA GLU A 5 -18.28 1.23 5.06
C GLU A 5 -17.04 1.93 5.58
N TYR A 6 -17.03 3.25 5.46
CA TYR A 6 -15.90 4.09 5.81
C TYR A 6 -16.23 4.86 7.10
N PRO A 7 -15.34 4.85 8.11
CA PRO A 7 -15.51 5.73 9.26
C PRO A 7 -15.39 7.20 8.85
N GLU A 8 -15.92 8.09 9.67
CA GLU A 8 -15.84 9.53 9.42
C GLU A 8 -14.37 9.99 9.27
N GLY A 9 -14.08 10.73 8.19
CA GLY A 9 -12.73 11.20 7.86
C GLY A 9 -11.85 10.19 7.13
N ALA A 10 -12.30 8.95 6.89
CA ALA A 10 -11.55 8.02 6.07
C ALA A 10 -11.54 8.46 4.60
N THR A 11 -10.40 8.29 3.94
CA THR A 11 -10.31 8.41 2.48
C THR A 11 -10.94 7.17 1.86
N PRO A 12 -12.08 7.28 1.16
CA PRO A 12 -12.69 6.14 0.50
C PRO A 12 -11.71 5.53 -0.50
N ILE A 13 -11.70 4.20 -0.59
CA ILE A 13 -11.10 3.52 -1.73
C ILE A 13 -12.10 3.61 -2.88
N ASP A 14 -11.72 4.40 -3.88
CA ASP A 14 -12.52 4.63 -5.08
C ASP A 14 -12.34 3.52 -6.14
N ASP A 15 -11.20 2.80 -6.11
CA ASP A 15 -10.89 1.73 -7.05
C ASP A 15 -10.28 0.50 -6.35
N ILE A 16 -10.91 -0.65 -6.57
CA ILE A 16 -10.47 -1.98 -6.10
C ILE A 16 -10.14 -2.94 -7.24
N SER A 17 -10.03 -2.45 -8.47
CA SER A 17 -9.77 -3.26 -9.67
C SER A 17 -8.49 -4.10 -9.56
N GLU A 18 -7.49 -3.60 -8.83
CA GLU A 18 -6.18 -4.23 -8.61
C GLU A 18 -6.10 -5.06 -7.30
N LEU A 19 -7.24 -5.35 -6.66
CA LEU A 19 -7.31 -6.21 -5.47
C LEU A 19 -7.22 -7.69 -5.89
N LYS A 20 -6.15 -8.38 -5.46
CA LYS A 20 -5.89 -9.78 -5.79
C LYS A 20 -6.88 -10.76 -5.16
N LEU A 21 -7.36 -10.43 -3.97
CA LEU A 21 -8.09 -11.35 -3.11
C LEU A 21 -9.60 -11.26 -3.40
N SER A 22 -10.06 -12.09 -4.34
CA SER A 22 -11.46 -12.09 -4.79
C SER A 22 -12.49 -12.36 -3.68
N TRP A 23 -12.09 -12.96 -2.56
CA TRP A 23 -12.93 -13.25 -1.39
C TRP A 23 -13.08 -12.07 -0.42
N VAL A 24 -12.27 -11.01 -0.57
CA VAL A 24 -12.40 -9.80 0.25
C VAL A 24 -13.65 -9.04 -0.20
N LYS A 25 -14.67 -9.02 0.67
CA LYS A 25 -15.99 -8.42 0.40
C LYS A 25 -16.35 -7.26 1.32
N THR A 26 -15.58 -7.03 2.38
CA THR A 26 -15.87 -6.01 3.40
C THR A 26 -14.60 -5.24 3.74
N GLN A 27 -14.74 -4.04 4.30
CA GLN A 27 -13.61 -3.24 4.77
C GLN A 27 -12.84 -3.99 5.88
N GLY A 28 -13.55 -4.70 6.76
CA GLY A 28 -12.92 -5.51 7.80
C GLY A 28 -12.04 -6.62 7.23
N HIS A 29 -12.46 -7.28 6.14
CA HIS A 29 -11.62 -8.28 5.46
C HIS A 29 -10.38 -7.62 4.85
N LEU A 30 -10.55 -6.48 4.17
CA LEU A 30 -9.44 -5.75 3.55
C LEU A 30 -8.41 -5.28 4.60
N ASN A 31 -8.89 -4.61 5.65
CA ASN A 31 -8.05 -4.14 6.76
C ASN A 31 -7.27 -5.29 7.39
N ARG A 32 -7.90 -6.45 7.58
CA ARG A 32 -7.25 -7.63 8.17
C ARG A 32 -6.12 -8.14 7.29
N VAL A 33 -6.37 -8.35 6.00
CA VAL A 33 -5.33 -8.90 5.09
C VAL A 33 -4.19 -7.91 4.87
N GLU A 34 -4.48 -6.60 4.87
CA GLU A 34 -3.45 -5.57 4.82
C GLU A 34 -2.62 -5.57 6.10
N ALA A 35 -3.26 -5.62 7.27
CA ALA A 35 -2.57 -5.68 8.56
C ALA A 35 -1.65 -6.90 8.66
N GLU A 36 -2.11 -8.09 8.24
CA GLU A 36 -1.31 -9.31 8.23
C GLU A 36 -0.04 -9.16 7.36
N ASN A 37 -0.13 -8.54 6.18
CA ASN A 37 1.04 -8.30 5.33
C ASN A 37 1.95 -7.19 5.85
N ILE A 38 1.39 -6.13 6.44
CA ILE A 38 2.17 -5.08 7.10
C ILE A 38 2.95 -5.65 8.28
N SER A 39 2.35 -6.55 9.07
CA SER A 39 3.03 -7.25 10.16
C SER A 39 4.23 -8.07 9.66
N TYR A 40 4.11 -8.74 8.51
CA TYR A 40 5.24 -9.43 7.88
C TYR A 40 6.39 -8.46 7.54
N ALA A 41 6.07 -7.29 6.97
CA ALA A 41 7.09 -6.28 6.69
C ALA A 41 7.72 -5.73 7.99
N ILE A 42 6.93 -5.48 9.03
CA ILE A 42 7.44 -5.06 10.34
C ILE A 42 8.43 -6.08 10.90
N GLU A 43 8.10 -7.38 10.86
CA GLU A 43 9.01 -8.42 11.31
C GLU A 43 10.32 -8.45 10.51
N LYS A 44 10.20 -8.35 9.18
CA LYS A 44 11.34 -8.39 8.26
C LYS A 44 12.30 -7.22 8.44
N TYR A 45 11.76 -6.03 8.68
CA TYR A 45 12.52 -4.79 8.69
C TYR A 45 12.78 -4.30 10.12
N LEU A 46 11.76 -4.15 10.95
CA LEU A 46 11.86 -3.39 12.20
C LEU A 46 12.18 -4.24 13.44
N LEU A 47 11.89 -5.54 13.42
CA LEU A 47 12.13 -6.43 14.57
C LEU A 47 13.55 -7.03 14.61
N LYS A 48 14.39 -6.75 13.62
CA LYS A 48 15.79 -7.19 13.55
C LYS A 48 16.72 -5.99 13.57
N THR A 49 17.95 -6.17 14.05
CA THR A 49 18.95 -5.11 14.03
C THR A 49 19.20 -4.66 12.60
N VAL A 50 18.86 -3.41 12.31
CA VAL A 50 19.08 -2.80 11.01
C VAL A 50 20.52 -2.31 10.96
N SER A 51 21.35 -3.00 10.18
CA SER A 51 22.79 -2.69 10.13
C SER A 51 23.09 -1.30 9.57
N LEU A 52 22.25 -0.78 8.64
CA LEU A 52 22.45 0.53 7.99
C LEU A 52 21.10 1.19 7.63
N PRO A 53 20.42 1.87 8.58
CA PRO A 53 19.13 2.52 8.35
C PRO A 53 19.16 3.56 7.23
N ILE A 54 20.31 4.22 7.03
CA ILE A 54 20.51 5.22 5.97
C ILE A 54 20.25 4.65 4.56
N ASN A 55 20.50 3.35 4.35
CA ASN A 55 20.29 2.69 3.06
C ASN A 55 18.81 2.42 2.77
N TRP A 56 17.90 2.74 3.68
CA TRP A 56 16.46 2.48 3.53
C TRP A 56 15.71 3.67 2.97
N PHE A 57 16.24 4.87 3.18
CA PHE A 57 15.63 6.13 2.76
C PHE A 57 16.00 6.48 1.30
N ASN A 58 15.83 5.52 0.40
CA ASN A 58 15.91 5.75 -1.04
C ASN A 58 14.72 5.09 -1.75
N ILE A 59 14.41 5.56 -2.96
CA ILE A 59 13.24 5.11 -3.73
C ILE A 59 13.21 3.59 -3.91
N SER A 60 14.35 2.97 -4.24
CA SER A 60 14.41 1.52 -4.47
C SER A 60 14.07 0.73 -3.20
N SER A 61 14.65 1.12 -2.07
CA SER A 61 14.38 0.51 -0.78
C SER A 61 12.93 0.72 -0.34
N LEU A 62 12.40 1.94 -0.47
CA LEU A 62 11.01 2.25 -0.13
C LEU A 62 10.01 1.48 -1.00
N LYS A 63 10.26 1.36 -2.31
CA LYS A 63 9.43 0.54 -3.21
C LYS A 63 9.45 -0.92 -2.80
N LYS A 64 10.60 -1.45 -2.36
CA LYS A 64 10.72 -2.83 -1.88
C LYS A 64 9.96 -3.05 -0.58
N ILE A 65 10.09 -2.15 0.41
CA ILE A 65 9.33 -2.22 1.67
C ILE A 65 7.83 -2.14 1.38
N HIS A 66 7.41 -1.18 0.56
CA HIS A 66 6.02 -1.03 0.15
C HIS A 66 5.48 -2.26 -0.58
N LYS A 67 6.28 -2.89 -1.44
CA LYS A 67 5.93 -4.17 -2.07
C LYS A 67 5.72 -5.25 -1.00
N ASP A 68 6.64 -5.41 -0.07
CA ASP A 68 6.52 -6.43 0.98
C ASP A 68 5.30 -6.21 1.90
N MET A 69 4.86 -4.96 2.10
CA MET A 69 3.66 -4.64 2.88
C MET A 69 2.35 -5.01 2.19
N PHE A 70 2.30 -5.04 0.86
CA PHE A 70 1.03 -5.07 0.12
C PHE A 70 0.97 -6.09 -1.03
N PHE A 71 2.06 -6.79 -1.36
CA PHE A 71 2.15 -7.63 -2.56
C PHE A 71 1.16 -8.78 -2.59
N ASN A 72 0.73 -9.31 -1.45
CA ASN A 72 -0.28 -10.38 -1.45
C ASN A 72 -1.73 -9.84 -1.53
N VAL A 73 -1.91 -8.51 -1.39
CA VAL A 73 -3.22 -7.85 -1.41
C VAL A 73 -3.45 -7.12 -2.73
N TRP A 74 -2.46 -6.36 -3.20
CA TRP A 74 -2.60 -5.42 -4.31
C TRP A 74 -1.62 -5.70 -5.46
N ASP A 75 -2.06 -5.50 -6.70
CA ASP A 75 -1.19 -5.58 -7.89
C ASP A 75 -0.21 -4.41 -7.98
N TRP A 76 -0.64 -3.18 -7.65
CA TRP A 76 0.22 -1.99 -7.62
C TRP A 76 1.29 -1.98 -6.52
N ALA A 77 1.40 -3.01 -5.68
CA ALA A 77 2.35 -3.04 -4.57
C ALA A 77 3.79 -2.78 -5.04
N GLY A 78 4.41 -1.72 -4.50
CA GLY A 78 5.75 -1.26 -4.89
C GLY A 78 5.80 -0.38 -6.14
N CYS A 79 4.67 -0.03 -6.76
CA CYS A 79 4.59 0.92 -7.87
C CYS A 79 4.28 2.33 -7.38
N PHE A 80 4.59 3.33 -8.21
CA PHE A 80 4.10 4.69 -8.00
C PHE A 80 2.63 4.76 -8.42
N ARG A 81 1.84 5.55 -7.70
CA ARG A 81 0.47 5.85 -8.10
C ARG A 81 0.48 6.65 -9.41
N THR A 82 -0.51 6.38 -10.25
CA THR A 82 -0.72 7.05 -11.54
C THR A 82 -1.93 7.98 -11.53
N PHE A 83 -2.74 7.96 -10.46
CA PHE A 83 -3.94 8.77 -10.29
C PHE A 83 -3.90 9.59 -9.00
N GLN A 84 -4.71 10.64 -8.95
CA GLN A 84 -4.79 11.60 -7.86
C GLN A 84 -5.73 11.10 -6.75
N THR A 85 -5.28 11.16 -5.50
CA THR A 85 -6.08 10.77 -4.32
C THR A 85 -6.40 11.90 -3.37
N ILE A 86 -5.88 13.11 -3.62
CA ILE A 86 -6.11 14.28 -2.79
C ILE A 86 -6.78 15.36 -3.66
N PRO A 87 -7.99 15.84 -3.31
CA PRO A 87 -8.57 17.00 -3.97
C PRO A 87 -7.60 18.19 -3.88
N GLY A 88 -7.22 18.77 -5.02
CA GLY A 88 -6.37 19.97 -5.08
C GLY A 88 -4.85 19.75 -5.17
N ILE A 89 -4.34 18.51 -5.15
CA ILE A 89 -2.90 18.23 -5.39
C ILE A 89 -2.74 17.32 -6.61
N SER A 90 -2.19 17.85 -7.70
CA SER A 90 -1.91 17.10 -8.92
C SER A 90 -0.84 16.02 -8.69
N HIS A 91 -1.01 14.86 -9.33
CA HIS A 91 -0.03 13.78 -9.28
C HIS A 91 1.31 14.24 -9.91
N ILE A 92 2.43 13.81 -9.32
CA ILE A 92 3.75 14.09 -9.84
C ILE A 92 3.89 13.40 -11.20
N LYS A 93 3.95 14.16 -12.29
CA LYS A 93 4.33 13.64 -13.61
C LYS A 93 5.83 13.39 -13.63
N PHE A 94 6.27 12.18 -13.31
CA PHE A 94 7.64 11.77 -13.57
C PHE A 94 7.84 11.71 -15.08
N LYS A 95 8.54 12.70 -15.65
CA LYS A 95 9.02 12.64 -17.02
C LYS A 95 10.16 11.64 -17.02
N VAL A 96 9.91 10.43 -17.54
CA VAL A 96 10.99 9.49 -17.85
C VAL A 96 11.85 10.21 -18.90
N LEU A 97 13.09 10.51 -18.53
CA LEU A 97 14.12 11.03 -19.45
C LEU A 97 14.61 9.90 -20.35
#